data_AF-A0A9D7QVQ7-F1
#
_entry.id   AF-A0A9D7QVQ7-F1
#
_cell.length_a   1.000
_cell.length_b   1.000
_cell.length_c   1.000
_cell.angle_alpha   90.00
_cell.angle_beta   90.00
_cell.angle_gamma   90.00
#
_symmetry.space_group_name_H-M   'P 1'
#
loop_
_entity.id
_entity.type
_entity.pdbx_description
1 polymer ?
#
loop_
_entity_poly.entity_id
_entity_poly.type
_entity_poly.pdbx_seq_one_letter_code
_entity_poly.pdbx_strand_id
1 'polypeptide(L)'
;MAKIIAIANQKGGVGKTTTAINLAASLAVLEYKTLLVDADPQANSTSGVGFDPRNVKTSIYECIVNDVNPRDIILLVFDTIIQRNTKLGEAPSFGETIIMHDAFSKGAINYLNLAREILQKNNMTEIPKEEKVIKTLPIENISEN
;
A
#
# COMPACT_ATOMS: atom_id res chain seq x y z
N MET A 1 18.22 4.15 -6.21
CA MET A 1 17.76 4.01 -7.60
C MET A 1 16.82 2.81 -7.67
N ALA A 2 15.68 2.90 -8.35
CA ALA A 2 14.73 1.79 -8.44
C ALA A 2 15.26 0.70 -9.38
N LYS A 3 15.02 -0.58 -9.06
CA LYS A 3 15.29 -1.71 -9.97
C LYS A 3 14.01 -2.02 -10.74
N ILE A 4 14.08 -2.02 -12.07
CA ILE A 4 12.95 -2.33 -12.95
C ILE A 4 13.03 -3.80 -13.35
N ILE A 5 11.93 -4.54 -13.18
CA ILE A 5 11.80 -5.96 -13.56
C ILE A 5 10.59 -6.08 -14.49
N ALA A 6 10.81 -6.49 -15.73
CA ALA A 6 9.74 -6.69 -16.71
C ALA A 6 9.41 -8.18 -16.85
N ILE A 7 8.13 -8.53 -16.77
CA ILE A 7 7.63 -9.90 -16.98
C ILE A 7 7.00 -9.97 -18.37
N ALA A 8 7.74 -10.53 -19.33
CA ALA A 8 7.34 -10.55 -20.75
C ALA A 8 7.37 -11.96 -21.33
N ASN A 9 6.36 -12.27 -22.16
CA ASN A 9 6.26 -13.48 -22.97
C ASN A 9 5.15 -13.27 -24.02
N GLN A 10 5.44 -13.58 -25.29
CA GLN A 10 4.50 -13.41 -26.40
C GLN A 10 3.25 -14.31 -26.31
N LYS A 11 3.34 -15.46 -25.64
CA LYS A 11 2.23 -16.39 -25.51
C LYS A 11 1.25 -15.92 -24.42
N GLY A 12 -0.04 -15.94 -24.74
CA GLY A 12 -1.12 -15.71 -23.76
C GLY A 12 -1.23 -16.86 -22.76
N GLY A 13 -1.73 -16.59 -21.55
CA GLY A 13 -2.03 -17.64 -20.56
C GLY A 13 -0.83 -18.34 -19.92
N VAL A 14 0.39 -17.79 -20.04
CA VAL A 14 1.62 -18.39 -19.48
C VAL A 14 1.96 -17.92 -18.06
N GLY A 15 1.02 -17.26 -17.37
CA GLY A 15 1.20 -16.84 -15.98
C GLY A 15 1.91 -15.50 -15.76
N LYS A 16 2.12 -14.66 -16.78
CA LYS A 16 2.80 -13.35 -16.66
C LYS A 16 2.23 -12.48 -15.53
N THR A 17 0.93 -12.25 -15.54
CA THR A 17 0.22 -11.46 -14.54
C THR A 17 0.35 -12.09 -13.15
N THR A 18 0.15 -13.41 -13.05
CA THR A 18 0.29 -14.14 -11.79
C THR A 18 1.70 -13.98 -11.21
N THR A 19 2.73 -14.12 -12.04
CA THR A 19 4.12 -13.90 -11.62
C THR A 19 4.36 -12.45 -11.20
N ALA A 20 3.87 -11.47 -11.95
CA ALA A 20 4.06 -10.05 -11.64
C ALA A 20 3.42 -9.66 -10.29
N ILE A 21 2.16 -10.06 -10.05
CA ILE A 21 1.46 -9.80 -8.79
C ILE A 21 2.19 -10.47 -7.62
N ASN A 22 2.49 -11.76 -7.73
CA ASN A 22 3.07 -12.52 -6.61
C ASN A 22 4.50 -12.09 -6.32
N LEU A 23 5.30 -11.76 -7.34
CA LEU A 23 6.63 -11.21 -7.14
C LEU A 23 6.55 -9.84 -6.44
N ALA A 24 5.65 -8.96 -6.89
CA ALA A 24 5.47 -7.66 -6.28
C ALA A 24 5.02 -7.77 -4.81
N ALA A 25 4.03 -8.63 -4.53
CA ALA A 25 3.57 -8.89 -3.17
C ALA A 25 4.69 -9.47 -2.30
N SER A 26 5.47 -10.41 -2.81
CA SER A 26 6.59 -11.03 -2.08
C SER A 26 7.68 -10.01 -1.74
N LEU A 27 8.02 -9.11 -2.67
CA LEU A 27 8.96 -8.02 -2.42
C LEU A 27 8.41 -7.02 -1.39
N ALA A 28 7.12 -6.68 -1.48
CA ALA A 28 6.46 -5.81 -0.52
C ALA A 28 6.45 -6.40 0.90
N VAL A 29 6.20 -7.71 1.04
CA VAL A 29 6.28 -8.44 2.32
C VAL A 29 7.69 -8.40 2.92
N LEU A 30 8.72 -8.40 2.08
CA LEU A 30 10.12 -8.23 2.50
C LEU A 30 10.52 -6.75 2.72
N GLU A 31 9.54 -5.86 2.92
CA GLU A 31 9.68 -4.42 3.15
C GLU A 31 10.31 -3.62 2.00
N TYR A 32 10.37 -4.17 0.79
CA TYR A 32 10.80 -3.39 -0.37
C TYR A 32 9.68 -2.48 -0.85
N LYS A 33 10.01 -1.19 -1.05
CA LYS A 33 9.13 -0.25 -1.74
C LYS A 33 8.89 -0.75 -3.17
N THR A 34 7.71 -1.29 -3.41
CA THR A 34 7.37 -2.00 -4.64
C THR A 34 6.21 -1.30 -5.35
N LEU A 35 6.38 -1.07 -6.66
CA LEU A 35 5.34 -0.54 -7.54
C LEU A 35 5.05 -1.60 -8.62
N LEU A 36 3.81 -2.09 -8.67
CA LEU A 36 3.33 -2.94 -9.75
C LEU A 36 2.76 -2.04 -10.85
N VAL A 37 3.27 -2.18 -12.08
CA VAL A 37 2.78 -1.45 -13.24
C VAL A 37 2.02 -2.41 -14.14
N ASP A 38 0.73 -2.13 -14.35
CA ASP A 38 -0.11 -2.91 -15.26
C ASP A 38 -0.05 -2.30 -16.67
N ALA A 39 0.65 -2.97 -17.57
CA ALA A 39 0.84 -2.53 -18.95
C ALA A 39 0.09 -3.39 -19.98
N ASP A 40 -0.86 -4.20 -19.51
CA ASP A 40 -1.74 -5.00 -20.36
C ASP A 40 -3.13 -4.31 -20.44
N PRO A 41 -3.65 -3.99 -21.64
CA PRO A 41 -4.98 -3.39 -21.80
C PRO A 41 -6.12 -4.19 -21.15
N GLN A 42 -5.93 -5.49 -20.88
CA GLN A 42 -6.91 -6.32 -20.18
C GLN A 42 -7.01 -6.03 -18.67
N ALA A 43 -6.07 -5.25 -18.11
CA ALA A 43 -6.07 -4.82 -16.71
C ALA A 43 -6.10 -5.98 -15.67
N ASN A 44 -5.60 -7.16 -16.04
CA ASN A 44 -5.64 -8.35 -15.18
C ASN A 44 -4.84 -8.16 -13.88
N SER A 45 -3.77 -7.35 -13.90
CA SER A 45 -2.98 -7.07 -12.70
C SER A 45 -3.77 -6.17 -11.76
N THR A 46 -4.39 -5.14 -12.33
CA THR A 46 -5.26 -4.17 -11.65
C THR A 46 -6.41 -4.86 -10.94
N SER A 47 -7.14 -5.74 -11.64
CA SER A 47 -8.20 -6.55 -11.01
C SER A 47 -7.65 -7.57 -10.02
N GLY A 48 -6.50 -8.18 -10.31
CA GLY A 48 -5.87 -9.18 -9.46
C GLY A 48 -5.41 -8.64 -8.10
N VAL A 49 -5.17 -7.33 -7.97
CA VAL A 49 -4.84 -6.67 -6.69
C VAL A 49 -6.05 -6.01 -6.00
N GLY A 50 -7.26 -6.21 -6.54
CA GLY A 50 -8.51 -5.82 -5.87
C GLY A 50 -9.16 -4.51 -6.35
N PHE A 51 -8.69 -3.91 -7.45
CA PHE A 51 -9.40 -2.77 -8.07
C PHE A 51 -10.39 -3.24 -9.11
N ASP A 52 -11.58 -2.62 -9.18
CA ASP A 52 -12.46 -2.79 -10.34
C ASP A 52 -11.98 -1.87 -11.47
N PRO A 53 -11.49 -2.39 -12.61
CA PRO A 53 -10.99 -1.56 -13.70
C PRO A 53 -12.03 -0.57 -14.24
N ARG A 54 -13.32 -0.86 -14.08
CA ARG A 54 -14.42 0.02 -14.51
C ARG A 54 -14.53 1.30 -13.66
N ASN A 55 -13.99 1.27 -12.44
CA ASN A 55 -13.96 2.41 -11.52
C ASN A 55 -12.63 3.16 -11.54
N VAL A 56 -11.63 2.65 -12.27
CA VAL A 56 -10.33 3.29 -12.43
C VAL A 56 -10.44 4.35 -13.52
N LYS A 57 -10.22 5.62 -13.16
CA LYS A 57 -10.37 6.77 -14.07
C LYS A 57 -9.10 7.14 -14.83
N THR A 58 -7.96 6.68 -14.34
CA THR A 58 -6.63 7.03 -14.83
C THR A 58 -5.74 5.81 -14.79
N SER A 59 -4.92 5.64 -15.83
CA SER A 59 -4.07 4.50 -16.05
C SER A 59 -2.73 4.95 -16.63
N ILE A 60 -1.85 4.00 -16.93
CA ILE A 60 -0.60 4.27 -17.65
C ILE A 60 -0.83 4.94 -19.01
N TYR A 61 -2.01 4.77 -19.61
CA TYR A 61 -2.36 5.39 -20.89
C TYR A 61 -2.34 6.91 -20.80
N GLU A 62 -3.00 7.48 -19.79
CA GLU A 62 -3.05 8.93 -19.55
C GLU A 62 -1.65 9.50 -19.28
N CYS A 63 -0.80 8.76 -18.58
CA CYS A 63 0.57 9.17 -18.33
C CYS A 63 1.41 9.21 -19.61
N ILE A 64 1.27 8.22 -20.50
CA ILE A 64 2.08 8.11 -21.72
C ILE A 64 1.56 9.05 -22.83
N VAL A 65 0.25 9.14 -22.99
CA VAL A 65 -0.38 9.83 -24.13
C VAL A 65 -0.77 11.26 -23.80
N ASN A 66 -1.23 11.52 -22.57
CA ASN A 66 -1.76 12.82 -22.16
C ASN A 66 -0.81 13.60 -21.23
N ASP A 67 0.44 13.13 -21.06
CA ASP A 67 1.47 13.73 -20.21
C ASP A 67 1.02 13.98 -18.75
N VAL A 68 0.11 13.13 -18.25
CA VAL A 68 -0.33 13.17 -16.85
C VAL A 68 0.84 12.73 -15.97
N ASN A 69 1.06 13.43 -14.85
CA ASN A 69 2.12 13.08 -13.91
C ASN A 69 1.94 11.63 -13.42
N PRO A 70 2.98 10.77 -13.54
CA PRO A 70 2.88 9.37 -13.12
C PRO A 70 2.44 9.19 -11.66
N ARG A 71 2.71 10.18 -10.78
CA ARG A 71 2.32 10.13 -9.36
C ARG A 71 0.81 10.22 -9.17
N ASP A 72 0.11 10.91 -10.06
CA ASP A 72 -1.32 11.19 -9.92
C ASP A 72 -2.19 10.00 -10.36
N ILE A 73 -1.59 9.00 -11.02
CA ILE A 73 -2.27 7.79 -11.50
C ILE A 73 -1.96 6.55 -10.66
N ILE A 74 -1.20 6.70 -9.57
CA ILE A 74 -0.87 5.58 -8.68
C ILE A 74 -2.10 5.21 -7.84
N LEU A 75 -2.50 3.94 -7.93
CA LEU A 75 -3.57 3.39 -7.11
C LEU A 75 -2.98 2.75 -5.84
N LEU A 76 -3.46 3.17 -4.67
CA LEU A 76 -3.08 2.59 -3.39
C LEU A 76 -4.06 1.48 -2.98
N VAL A 77 -3.55 0.28 -2.74
CA VAL A 77 -4.37 -0.85 -2.26
C VAL A 77 -4.94 -0.53 -0.87
N PHE A 78 -4.14 0.15 -0.04
CA PHE A 78 -4.54 0.70 1.25
C PHE A 78 -4.15 2.17 1.32
N ASP A 79 -5.04 3.01 1.83
CA ASP A 79 -4.80 4.43 2.12
C ASP A 79 -3.75 4.55 3.26
N THR A 80 -3.74 3.58 4.18
CA THR A 80 -2.81 3.56 5.31
C THR A 80 -1.39 3.19 4.88
N ILE A 81 -0.46 4.12 5.10
CA ILE A 81 0.98 3.91 4.84
C ILE A 81 1.67 3.57 6.16
N ILE A 82 2.29 2.40 6.26
CA ILE A 82 3.18 2.08 7.40
C ILE A 82 4.49 2.84 7.23
N GLN A 83 4.75 3.80 8.12
CA GLN A 83 5.98 4.59 8.11
C GLN A 83 7.02 3.92 9.00
N ARG A 84 8.10 3.41 8.39
CA ARG A 84 9.25 2.92 9.14
C ARG A 84 9.88 4.06 9.92
N ASN A 85 9.98 3.89 11.24
CA ASN A 85 10.64 4.80 12.16
C ASN A 85 11.57 4.01 13.10
N THR A 86 12.35 4.71 13.92
CA THR A 86 13.31 4.06 14.83
C THR A 86 12.65 3.04 15.75
N LYS A 87 11.50 3.38 16.36
CA LYS A 87 10.73 2.50 17.26
C LYS A 87 10.26 1.23 16.54
N LEU A 88 9.70 1.36 15.35
CA LEU A 88 9.26 0.23 14.53
C LEU A 88 10.43 -0.64 14.07
N GLY A 89 11.57 -0.02 13.75
CA GLY A 89 12.78 -0.75 13.34
C GLY A 89 13.46 -1.51 14.47
N GLU A 90 13.40 -1.01 15.70
CA GLU A 90 14.09 -1.60 16.86
C GLU A 90 13.24 -2.64 17.61
N ALA A 91 11.90 -2.54 17.58
CA ALA A 91 11.01 -3.45 18.30
C ALA A 91 11.34 -4.96 18.12
N PRO A 92 11.62 -5.46 16.89
CA PRO A 92 12.02 -6.86 16.72
C PRO A 92 13.32 -7.24 17.45
N SER A 93 14.27 -6.31 17.61
CA SER A 93 15.52 -6.54 18.32
C SER A 93 15.32 -6.71 19.83
N PHE A 94 14.23 -6.18 20.38
CA PHE A 94 13.81 -6.38 21.77
C PHE A 94 12.93 -7.62 21.95
N GLY A 95 12.59 -8.33 20.87
CA GLY A 95 11.66 -9.47 20.92
C GLY A 95 10.20 -9.07 21.11
N GLU A 96 9.87 -7.80 20.86
CA GLU A 96 8.53 -7.24 21.08
C GLU A 96 7.87 -6.83 19.77
N THR A 97 6.53 -6.77 19.76
CA THR A 97 5.80 -6.13 18.67
C THR A 97 5.85 -4.62 18.83
N ILE A 98 5.67 -3.87 17.74
CA ILE A 98 5.65 -2.40 17.83
C ILE A 98 4.58 -1.85 18.78
N ILE A 99 3.47 -2.58 18.98
CA ILE A 99 2.42 -2.19 19.92
C ILE A 99 2.89 -2.31 21.37
N MET A 100 3.62 -3.38 21.71
CA MET A 100 4.16 -3.59 23.06
C MET A 100 5.34 -2.65 23.33
N HIS A 101 6.20 -2.47 22.33
CA HIS A 101 7.39 -1.62 22.43
C HIS A 101 7.04 -0.13 22.60
N ASP A 102 6.10 0.37 21.79
CA ASP A 102 5.59 1.73 21.89
C ASP A 102 4.25 1.88 21.15
N ALA A 103 3.16 1.70 21.89
CA ALA A 103 1.79 1.81 21.38
C ALA A 103 1.44 3.21 20.83
N PHE A 104 2.12 4.26 21.28
CA PHE A 104 1.88 5.64 20.84
C PHE A 104 2.77 6.05 19.67
N SER A 105 3.71 5.20 19.25
CA SER A 105 4.53 5.45 18.09
C SER A 105 3.69 5.54 16.80
N LYS A 106 4.13 6.37 15.85
CA LYS A 106 3.52 6.45 14.51
C LYS A 106 3.44 5.08 13.83
N GLY A 107 4.42 4.21 14.09
CA GLY A 107 4.46 2.85 13.52
C GLY A 107 3.32 1.99 14.03
N ALA A 108 3.15 1.92 15.36
CA ALA A 108 2.06 1.18 15.99
C ALA A 108 0.69 1.69 15.50
N ILE A 109 0.51 3.00 15.48
CA ILE A 109 -0.74 3.62 15.04
C ILE A 109 -1.04 3.32 13.57
N ASN A 110 -0.03 3.28 12.69
CA ASN A 110 -0.24 2.92 11.29
C ASN A 110 -0.64 1.44 11.13
N TYR A 111 -0.10 0.51 11.93
CA TYR A 111 -0.56 -0.89 11.92
C TYR A 111 -2.01 -1.02 12.40
N LEU A 112 -2.39 -0.30 13.45
CA LEU A 112 -3.78 -0.28 13.94
C LEU A 112 -4.75 0.32 12.90
N ASN A 113 -4.33 1.40 12.23
CA ASN A 113 -5.09 1.99 11.13
C ASN A 113 -5.25 1.03 9.95
N LEU A 114 -4.18 0.29 9.59
CA LEU A 114 -4.23 -0.69 8.51
C LEU A 114 -5.17 -1.85 8.85
N ALA A 115 -5.10 -2.38 10.07
CA ALA A 115 -6.00 -3.45 10.53
C ALA A 115 -7.47 -3.01 10.43
N ARG A 116 -7.77 -1.79 10.85
CA ARG A 116 -9.10 -1.20 10.73
C ARG A 116 -9.53 -0.99 9.28
N GLU A 117 -8.64 -0.48 8.43
CA GLU A 117 -8.92 -0.29 7.01
C GLU A 117 -9.26 -1.62 6.33
N ILE A 118 -8.53 -2.70 6.66
CA ILE A 118 -8.83 -4.06 6.20
C ILE A 118 -10.26 -4.45 6.59
N LEU A 119 -10.64 -4.27 7.86
CA LEU A 119 -12.00 -4.61 8.31
C LEU A 119 -13.07 -3.76 7.59
N GLN A 120 -12.83 -2.45 7.40
CA GLN A 120 -13.75 -1.55 6.71
C GLN A 120 -13.93 -1.92 5.24
N LYS A 121 -12.85 -2.28 4.53
CA LYS A 121 -12.92 -2.72 3.13
C LYS A 121 -13.68 -4.04 2.96
N ASN A 122 -13.70 -4.89 3.99
CA ASN A 122 -14.37 -6.18 3.98
C ASN A 122 -15.76 -6.16 4.64
N ASN A 123 -16.28 -4.98 5.05
CA ASN A 123 -17.54 -4.84 5.79
C ASN A 123 -17.58 -5.67 7.09
N MET A 124 -16.44 -5.80 7.78
CA MET A 124 -16.26 -6.60 9.00
C MET A 124 -16.14 -5.73 10.26
N THR A 125 -16.58 -4.47 10.21
CA THR A 125 -16.57 -3.56 11.36
C THR A 125 -17.77 -2.63 11.31
N GLU A 126 -18.24 -2.24 12.49
CA GLU A 126 -19.31 -1.25 12.68
C GLU A 126 -18.79 0.20 12.62
N ILE A 127 -17.46 0.40 12.59
CA ILE A 127 -16.84 1.73 12.57
C ILE A 127 -17.06 2.39 11.19
N PRO A 128 -17.70 3.57 11.12
CA PRO A 128 -17.98 4.26 9.86
C PRO A 128 -16.72 4.62 9.07
N LYS A 129 -16.86 4.75 7.74
CA LYS A 129 -15.75 5.15 6.85
C LYS A 129 -15.26 6.57 7.12
N GLU A 130 -16.09 7.42 7.69
CA GLU A 130 -15.79 8.82 8.00
C GLU A 130 -14.82 8.93 9.18
N GLU A 131 -14.77 7.92 10.05
CA GLU A 131 -13.83 7.81 11.16
C GLU A 131 -12.49 7.18 10.73
N LYS A 132 -12.19 7.15 9.42
CA LYS A 132 -11.06 6.51 8.70
C LYS A 132 -9.66 6.66 9.29
N VAL A 133 -9.43 7.58 10.23
CA VAL A 133 -8.11 7.81 10.83
C VAL A 133 -8.26 7.87 12.36
N ILE A 134 -7.56 7.01 13.10
CA ILE A 134 -7.23 7.32 14.49
C ILE A 134 -6.35 8.55 14.40
N LYS A 135 -6.96 9.73 14.56
CA LYS A 135 -6.22 10.99 14.65
C LYS A 135 -5.30 10.83 15.84
N THR A 136 -3.99 10.75 15.59
CA THR A 136 -3.06 11.20 16.62
C THR A 136 -3.50 12.61 16.95
N LEU A 137 -3.72 12.90 18.24
CA LEU A 137 -3.83 14.27 18.69
C LEU A 137 -2.70 15.05 17.99
N PRO A 138 -2.98 16.22 17.38
CA PRO A 138 -1.90 17.04 16.88
C PRO A 138 -0.88 17.19 18.03
N ILE A 139 0.39 16.93 17.74
CA ILE A 139 1.49 17.29 18.64
C ILE A 139 1.65 18.81 18.54
N GLU A 140 0.60 19.52 18.92
CA GLU A 140 0.57 20.93 19.23
C GLU A 140 0.11 20.94 20.69
N ASN A 141 1.01 21.35 21.59
CA ASN A 141 0.90 21.35 23.07
C ASN A 141 1.66 20.24 23.82
N ILE A 142 2.88 19.88 23.40
CA ILE A 142 3.95 19.76 24.41
C ILE A 142 4.64 21.11 24.42
N SER A 143 4.11 21.97 25.29
CA SER A 143 4.70 23.24 25.69
C SER A 143 6.17 23.06 26.05
N GLU A 144 6.98 24.01 25.60
CA GLU A 144 8.18 24.42 26.32
C GLU A 144 7.88 24.49 27.82
N ASN A 145 8.59 23.67 28.59
CA ASN A 145 9.11 23.94 29.93
C ASN A 145 10.09 22.81 30.30
#